data_AF-A0A448MSQ6-F1
#
_entry.id   AF-A0A448MSQ6-F1
#
_cell.length_a   1.000
_cell.length_b   1.000
_cell.length_c   1.000
_cell.angle_alpha   90.00
_cell.angle_beta   90.00
_cell.angle_gamma   90.00
#
_symmetry.space_group_name_H-M   'P 1'
#
loop_
_entity.id
_entity.type
_entity.pdbx_description
1 polymer ?
#
loop_
_entity_poly.entity_id
_entity_poly.type
_entity_poly.pdbx_seq_one_letter_code
_entity_poly.pdbx_strand_id
1 'polypeptide(L)'
;MELSNVKILTLSRRAKYLIIHTENGYIIGHLGMSGSVRIVPHNSPIDKHDHVDIVMSNGKLLRYNDPRRFGAWLWTKNLDEFHLF
;
A
#
# COMPACT_ATOMS: atom_id res chain seq x y z
N MET A 1 2.03 14.40 -7.14
CA MET A 1 1.00 14.51 -6.09
C MET A 1 1.55 13.77 -4.88
N GLU A 2 1.60 14.41 -3.71
CA GLU A 2 2.23 13.85 -2.52
C GLU A 2 1.15 13.32 -1.57
N LEU A 3 1.22 12.04 -1.21
CA LEU A 3 0.36 11.43 -0.19
C LEU A 3 0.97 11.67 1.18
N SER A 4 0.89 12.91 1.67
CA SER A 4 1.37 13.30 2.99
C SER A 4 0.21 13.67 3.90
N ASN A 5 0.27 13.18 5.15
CA ASN A 5 -0.71 13.48 6.21
C ASN A 5 -2.18 13.21 5.86
N VAL A 6 -2.45 12.18 5.05
CA VAL A 6 -3.81 11.77 4.70
C VAL A 6 -4.30 10.68 5.66
N LYS A 7 -5.50 10.86 6.21
CA LYS A 7 -6.10 9.85 7.10
C LYS A 7 -6.54 8.61 6.30
N ILE A 8 -6.17 7.45 6.81
CA ILE A 8 -6.73 6.15 6.38
C ILE A 8 -8.09 5.97 7.07
N LEU A 9 -9.12 5.70 6.28
CA LEU A 9 -10.50 5.56 6.75
C LEU A 9 -10.86 4.10 7.01
N THR A 10 -10.56 3.23 6.04
CA THR A 10 -10.85 1.80 6.12
C THR A 10 -9.97 0.99 5.18
N LEU A 11 -9.97 -0.32 5.37
CA LEU A 11 -9.32 -1.28 4.49
C LEU A 11 -10.38 -2.22 3.92
N SER A 12 -10.26 -2.53 2.63
CA SER A 12 -11.07 -3.59 2.02
C SER A 12 -10.26 -4.39 1.02
N ARG A 13 -10.87 -5.45 0.49
CA ARG A 13 -10.25 -6.34 -0.50
C ARG A 13 -11.23 -6.62 -1.63
N ARG A 14 -10.75 -6.54 -2.86
CA ARG A 14 -11.46 -6.98 -4.07
C ARG A 14 -10.56 -7.95 -4.82
N ALA A 15 -11.01 -9.18 -5.02
CA ALA A 15 -10.17 -10.25 -5.58
C ALA A 15 -8.78 -10.32 -4.89
N LYS A 16 -7.69 -10.19 -5.64
CA LYS A 16 -6.32 -10.24 -5.11
C LYS A 16 -5.73 -8.86 -4.75
N TYR A 17 -6.58 -7.83 -4.66
CA TYR A 17 -6.17 -6.45 -4.39
C TYR A 17 -6.57 -6.00 -2.98
N LEU A 18 -5.60 -5.48 -2.23
CA LEU A 18 -5.79 -4.70 -1.01
C LEU A 18 -6.16 -3.26 -1.40
N ILE A 19 -7.15 -2.69 -0.73
CA ILE A 19 -7.61 -1.33 -0.99
C ILE A 19 -7.52 -0.56 0.32
N ILE A 20 -6.71 0.51 0.33
CA ILE A 20 -6.61 1.45 1.44
C ILE A 20 -7.44 2.67 1.07
N HIS A 21 -8.54 2.87 1.79
CA HIS A 21 -9.43 4.01 1.62
C HIS A 21 -8.86 5.17 2.42
N THR A 22 -8.68 6.31 1.78
CA THR A 22 -8.15 7.53 2.41
C THR A 22 -9.09 8.69 2.14
N GLU A 23 -8.92 9.80 2.87
CA GLU A 23 -9.72 11.01 2.64
C GLU A 23 -9.56 11.60 1.23
N ASN A 24 -8.44 11.34 0.55
CA ASN A 24 -8.11 11.95 -0.75
C ASN A 24 -8.20 10.99 -1.95
N GLY A 25 -8.61 9.74 -1.72
CA GLY A 25 -8.64 8.69 -2.75
C GLY A 25 -8.26 7.31 -2.21
N TYR A 26 -7.79 6.44 -3.10
CA TYR A 26 -7.60 5.03 -2.82
C TYR A 26 -6.21 4.57 -3.24
N ILE A 27 -5.51 3.88 -2.33
CA ILE A 27 -4.30 3.14 -2.67
C ILE A 27 -4.69 1.68 -2.91
N ILE A 28 -4.33 1.16 -4.08
CA ILE A 28 -4.67 -0.19 -4.52
C ILE A 28 -3.38 -1.01 -4.63
N GLY A 29 -3.24 -2.00 -3.76
CA GLY A 29 -2.06 -2.87 -3.69
C GLY A 29 -2.37 -4.28 -4.20
N HIS A 30 -1.60 -4.77 -5.16
CA HIS A 30 -1.57 -6.18 -5.56
C HIS A 30 -0.23 -6.78 -5.16
N LEU A 31 -0.23 -7.89 -4.43
CA LEU A 31 1.02 -8.49 -3.94
C LEU A 31 1.76 -9.30 -5.02
N GLY A 32 1.13 -9.57 -6.15
CA GLY A 32 1.74 -10.44 -7.15
C GLY A 32 1.89 -11.86 -6.60
N MET A 33 3.01 -12.50 -6.92
CA MET A 33 3.27 -13.88 -6.51
C MET A 33 4.26 -14.02 -5.35
N SER A 34 5.05 -13.00 -5.03
CA SER A 34 6.07 -13.02 -3.97
C SER A 34 6.01 -11.79 -3.06
N GLY A 35 5.03 -10.92 -3.26
CA GLY A 35 4.85 -9.75 -2.44
C GLY A 35 4.30 -10.09 -1.05
N SER A 36 4.78 -9.38 -0.04
CA SER A 36 4.27 -9.44 1.32
C SER A 36 4.24 -8.04 1.92
N VAL A 37 3.29 -7.82 2.84
CA VAL A 37 3.19 -6.57 3.60
C VAL A 37 3.33 -6.86 5.08
N ARG A 38 4.08 -6.02 5.78
CA ARG A 38 4.33 -6.15 7.22
C ARG A 38 4.26 -4.79 7.91
N ILE A 39 3.79 -4.79 9.16
CA ILE A 39 3.83 -3.62 10.02
C ILE A 39 5.11 -3.65 10.84
N VAL A 40 5.95 -2.64 10.69
CA VAL A 40 7.26 -2.56 11.37
C VAL A 40 7.45 -1.19 12.03
N PRO A 41 8.25 -1.07 13.10
CA PRO A 41 8.67 0.23 13.63
C PRO A 41 9.36 1.11 12.57
N HIS A 42 9.23 2.44 12.69
CA HIS A 42 9.80 3.40 11.71
C HIS A 42 11.31 3.26 11.48
N ASN A 43 12.06 2.90 12.51
CA ASN A 43 13.51 2.71 12.44
C ASN A 43 13.94 1.31 12.01
N SER A 44 13.02 0.46 11.53
CA SER A 44 13.35 -0.89 11.10
C SER A 44 14.24 -0.88 9.85
N PRO A 45 15.34 -1.66 9.82
CA PRO A 45 16.25 -1.68 8.68
C PRO A 45 15.52 -2.11 7.41
N ILE A 46 15.87 -1.46 6.30
CA ILE A 46 15.36 -1.76 4.95
C ILE A 46 16.15 -2.95 4.41
N ASP A 47 15.45 -3.98 3.95
CA ASP A 47 16.01 -5.14 3.27
C ASP A 47 16.02 -4.91 1.74
N LYS A 48 16.85 -5.66 1.01
CA LYS A 48 17.08 -5.56 -0.44
C LYS A 48 15.79 -5.54 -1.28
N HIS A 49 14.76 -6.21 -0.80
CA HIS A 49 13.49 -6.38 -1.53
C HIS A 49 12.34 -5.56 -0.95
N ASP A 50 12.61 -4.65 -0.03
CA ASP A 50 11.63 -3.68 0.47
C ASP A 50 11.52 -2.52 -0.53
N HIS A 51 10.38 -2.41 -1.21
CA HIS A 51 10.20 -1.47 -2.32
C HIS A 51 9.28 -0.29 -2.01
N VAL A 52 8.38 -0.44 -1.03
CA VAL A 52 7.43 0.63 -0.65
C VAL A 52 7.27 0.66 0.87
N ASP A 53 7.34 1.85 1.45
CA ASP A 53 6.93 2.14 2.82
C ASP A 53 5.76 3.14 2.82
N ILE A 54 4.69 2.82 3.55
CA ILE A 54 3.67 3.78 3.93
C ILE A 54 3.91 4.17 5.39
N VAL A 55 4.32 5.43 5.60
CA VAL A 55 4.64 5.97 6.91
C VAL A 55 3.34 6.33 7.63
N MET A 56 3.15 5.79 8.83
CA MET A 56 1.97 6.08 9.67
C MET A 56 2.35 6.99 10.84
N SER A 57 1.41 7.84 11.25
CA SER A 57 1.61 8.80 12.35
C SER A 57 1.85 8.17 13.72
N ASN A 58 1.57 6.88 13.89
CA ASN A 58 1.81 6.12 15.13
C ASN A 58 3.23 5.55 15.24
N GLY A 59 4.18 6.03 14.44
CA GLY A 59 5.58 5.61 14.48
C GLY A 59 5.85 4.22 13.86
N LYS A 60 4.89 3.69 13.10
CA LYS A 60 5.04 2.42 12.37
C LYS A 60 4.97 2.66 10.86
N LEU A 61 5.42 1.66 10.10
CA LEU A 61 5.39 1.60 8.65
C LEU A 61 4.59 0.38 8.23
N LEU A 62 3.79 0.52 7.17
CA LEU A 62 3.40 -0.62 6.34
C LEU A 62 4.47 -0.78 5.25
N ARG A 63 5.26 -1.84 5.36
CA ARG A 63 6.36 -2.12 4.44
C ARG A 63 6.00 -3.24 3.48
N TYR A 64 6.19 -2.98 2.19
CA TYR A 64 5.99 -3.94 1.12
C TYR A 64 7.32 -4.49 0.63
N ASN A 65 7.45 -5.82 0.66
CA ASN A 65 8.59 -6.55 0.13
C ASN A 65 8.16 -7.40 -1.06
N ASP A 66 8.89 -7.36 -2.18
CA ASP A 66 8.63 -8.25 -3.32
C ASP A 66 9.89 -8.60 -4.10
N PRO A 67 10.47 -9.79 -3.88
CA PRO A 67 11.69 -10.21 -4.57
C PRO A 67 11.60 -10.21 -6.10
N ARG A 68 10.41 -10.48 -6.67
CA ARG A 68 10.22 -10.57 -8.14
C ARG A 68 9.65 -9.31 -8.77
N ARG A 69 9.18 -8.35 -7.98
CA ARG A 69 8.59 -7.07 -8.42
C ARG A 69 7.42 -7.25 -9.41
N PHE A 70 6.57 -8.23 -9.13
CA PHE A 70 5.34 -8.48 -9.90
C PHE A 70 4.08 -7.94 -9.22
N GLY A 71 4.18 -7.44 -8.00
CA GLY A 71 3.08 -6.67 -7.43
C GLY A 71 3.02 -5.26 -7.97
N ALA A 72 1.96 -4.55 -7.56
CA ALA A 72 1.66 -3.20 -8.01
C ALA A 72 1.07 -2.39 -6.86
N TRP A 73 1.41 -1.10 -6.83
CA TRP A 73 0.82 -0.12 -5.91
C TRP A 73 0.36 1.07 -6.74
N LEU A 74 -0.96 1.25 -6.80
CA LEU A 74 -1.63 2.20 -7.67
C LEU A 74 -2.42 3.19 -6.84
N TRP A 75 -2.69 4.36 -7.41
CA TRP A 75 -3.47 5.42 -6.78
C TRP A 75 -4.58 5.87 -7.71
N THR A 76 -5.77 6.07 -7.18
CA THR A 76 -6.89 6.69 -7.90
C THR A 76 -7.72 7.56 -6.97
N LYS A 77 -8.33 8.62 -7.51
CA LYS A 77 -9.34 9.40 -6.78
C LYS A 77 -10.71 8.73 -6.80
N ASN A 78 -10.97 7.91 -7.80
CA ASN A 78 -12.24 7.23 -8.00
C ASN A 78 -12.00 5.74 -8.23
N LEU A 79 -12.60 4.90 -7.37
CA LEU A 79 -12.49 3.44 -7.49
C LEU A 79 -13.13 2.92 -8.79
N ASP A 80 -14.21 3.54 -9.26
CA ASP A 80 -14.96 3.10 -10.44
C ASP A 80 -14.17 3.26 -11.74
N GLU A 81 -13.11 4.08 -11.75
CA GLU A 81 -12.19 4.21 -12.88
C GLU A 81 -11.20 3.03 -12.97
N PHE A 82 -11.09 2.24 -11.91
CA PHE A 82 -10.20 1.10 -11.87
C PHE A 82 -10.96 -0.13 -12.34
N HIS A 83 -10.58 -0.69 -13.51
CA HIS A 83 -11.23 -1.79 -14.25
C HIS A 83 -11.63 -3.07 -13.47
N LEU A 84 -11.30 -3.18 -12.19
CA LEU A 84 -11.70 -4.27 -11.29
C LEU A 84 -12.86 -3.89 -10.35
N PHE A 85 -13.35 -2.65 -10.45
CA PHE A 85 -14.52 -2.11 -9.78
C PHE A 85 -15.56 -1.71 -10.82
#